data_AF-A0AAW1KSW1-F1
#
_entry.id   AF-A0AAW1KSW1-F1
#
_cell.length_a   1.000
_cell.length_b   1.000
_cell.length_c   1.000
_cell.angle_alpha   90.00
_cell.angle_beta   90.00
_cell.angle_gamma   90.00
#
_symmetry.space_group_name_H-M   'P 1'
#
loop_
_entity.id
_entity.type
_entity.pdbx_description
1 polymer ?
#
loop_
_entity_poly.entity_id
_entity_poly.type
_entity_poly.pdbx_seq_one_letter_code
_entity_poly.pdbx_strand_id
1 'polypeptide(L)'
;MKLPNRPTHKNVSINGTCSSSSFDNVENKMYLVLDLDHTLVNSTPIDDLSSEENYLKNLDNLSKRGLFRFENIGVLTKLRPFVRTFLDEASKMFEMYIYTMGDRSYALEMAKLLDPENKLFYSRIISRDDCVLKDQKGLDFLQKPKNSVLVLDDTENVWSNHKDNLILMDRYMYFSSSCRQFGVKCKSLSELRRDEDEADGALSTILQVLKRIFHDYTNTNGVRDVRGILKNVRKRTLRGCKIVFSGIFPTNVEAHKQKLWKMAEELGATCCTVVENDVTHVVTVDLGTEKSRWAVKEGKFLVHPRWVEAAYYLWRRHLEDKFEMAKTVTNKNHLFSLFEDKLNDTNFLDWNQNLRTFLKIERKEYVLDEPLPNVPEENAPRDVHNAFNRHKDDSLEVTCLMLLTMNCKFQKQFEYMEAYDMIQQLKCSFENKTSLKTVNPVLELKSKNFKKICKGKKVNFITKINKHVDGLKNKVKF
;
A
#
# COMPACT_ATOMS: atom_id res chain seq x y z
N MET A 1 -81.51 11.88 32.83
CA MET A 1 -81.45 11.34 34.20
C MET A 1 -81.09 9.86 34.13
N LYS A 2 -80.00 9.48 34.81
CA LYS A 2 -79.49 8.14 35.22
C LYS A 2 -80.02 6.87 34.51
N LEU A 3 -79.10 6.20 33.81
CA LEU A 3 -79.16 4.76 33.50
C LEU A 3 -78.71 3.92 34.73
N PRO A 4 -79.16 2.66 34.89
CA PRO A 4 -79.07 1.92 36.14
C PRO A 4 -77.80 1.06 36.29
N ASN A 5 -77.60 0.61 37.53
CA ASN A 5 -76.42 0.03 38.16
C ASN A 5 -75.84 -1.26 37.54
N ARG A 6 -74.51 -1.36 37.63
CA ARG A 6 -73.64 -2.55 37.52
C ARG A 6 -74.09 -3.70 38.43
N PRO A 7 -73.93 -4.97 38.00
CA PRO A 7 -73.73 -6.09 38.91
C PRO A 7 -72.24 -6.28 39.25
N THR A 8 -72.00 -6.57 40.52
CA THR A 8 -70.73 -6.91 41.15
C THR A 8 -70.25 -8.31 40.75
N HIS A 9 -69.02 -8.41 40.22
CA HIS A 9 -68.35 -9.70 40.01
C HIS A 9 -67.81 -10.25 41.34
N LYS A 10 -68.23 -11.48 41.65
CA LYS A 10 -67.70 -12.33 42.72
C LYS A 10 -66.27 -12.76 42.38
N ASN A 11 -65.40 -12.68 43.40
CA ASN A 11 -64.06 -13.26 43.38
C ASN A 11 -64.13 -14.78 43.16
N VAL A 12 -63.49 -15.26 42.11
CA VAL A 12 -63.07 -16.66 41.96
C VAL A 12 -61.55 -16.65 41.88
N SER A 13 -60.94 -17.14 42.95
CA SER A 13 -59.51 -17.42 43.04
C SER A 13 -59.17 -18.64 42.18
N ILE A 14 -58.36 -18.42 41.13
CA ILE A 14 -57.66 -19.51 40.44
C ILE A 14 -56.17 -19.28 40.67
N ASN A 15 -55.61 -20.11 41.54
CA ASN A 15 -54.17 -20.31 41.67
C ASN A 15 -53.66 -20.96 40.38
N GLY A 16 -53.04 -20.16 39.52
CA GLY A 16 -52.28 -20.61 38.37
C GLY A 16 -50.89 -19.98 38.45
N THR A 17 -49.89 -20.78 38.79
CA THR A 17 -48.47 -20.46 38.61
C THR A 17 -48.21 -20.16 37.14
N CYS A 18 -48.19 -18.88 36.78
CA CYS A 18 -47.67 -18.43 35.50
C CYS A 18 -46.15 -18.35 35.66
N SER A 19 -45.44 -19.36 35.17
CA SER A 19 -44.02 -19.27 34.89
C SER A 19 -43.79 -18.09 33.96
N SER A 20 -43.24 -17.01 34.49
CA SER A 20 -42.83 -15.84 33.74
C SER A 20 -41.74 -16.24 32.75
N SER A 21 -42.15 -16.51 31.52
CA SER A 21 -41.30 -16.59 30.36
C SER A 21 -40.63 -15.24 30.11
N SER A 22 -39.29 -15.28 30.06
CA SER A 22 -38.40 -14.37 29.31
C SER A 22 -38.62 -12.87 29.49
N PHE A 23 -38.08 -12.32 30.60
CA PHE A 23 -37.37 -11.05 30.48
C PHE A 23 -36.06 -11.35 29.73
N ASP A 24 -36.07 -11.20 28.40
CA ASP A 24 -34.81 -11.13 27.65
C ASP A 24 -33.98 -9.99 28.26
N ASN A 25 -32.75 -10.29 28.69
CA ASN A 25 -31.79 -9.33 29.23
C ASN A 25 -31.44 -8.28 28.15
N VAL A 26 -32.25 -7.23 28.01
CA VAL A 26 -32.02 -6.09 27.10
C VAL A 26 -30.69 -5.37 27.42
N GLU A 27 -30.14 -5.52 28.63
CA GLU A 27 -28.95 -4.81 29.08
C GLU A 27 -27.60 -5.25 28.46
N ASN A 28 -27.58 -6.34 27.66
CA ASN A 28 -26.32 -6.89 27.12
C ASN A 28 -26.23 -6.88 25.58
N LYS A 29 -27.22 -6.35 24.87
CA LYS A 29 -27.24 -6.44 23.41
C LYS A 29 -26.21 -5.49 22.78
N MET A 30 -25.41 -6.00 21.84
CA MET A 30 -24.50 -5.20 21.03
C MET A 30 -25.01 -5.11 19.59
N TYR A 31 -24.69 -4.00 18.93
CA TYR A 31 -25.12 -3.70 17.57
C TYR A 31 -23.92 -3.48 16.66
N LEU A 32 -24.02 -3.95 15.43
CA LEU A 32 -22.98 -3.77 14.42
C LEU A 32 -23.58 -3.15 13.15
N VAL A 33 -23.12 -1.94 12.83
CA VAL A 33 -23.44 -1.25 11.59
C VAL A 33 -22.37 -1.58 10.57
N LEU A 34 -22.78 -2.08 9.42
CA LEU A 34 -21.91 -2.55 8.35
C LEU A 34 -22.09 -1.66 7.12
N ASP A 35 -20.98 -1.08 6.68
CA ASP A 35 -20.91 -0.52 5.34
C ASP A 35 -20.86 -1.63 4.26
N LEU A 36 -21.19 -1.28 3.01
CA LEU A 36 -21.17 -2.21 1.89
C LEU A 36 -19.91 -2.05 1.03
N ASP A 37 -19.80 -0.92 0.32
CA ASP A 37 -18.83 -0.71 -0.75
C ASP A 37 -17.41 -0.55 -0.22
N HIS A 38 -16.48 -1.34 -0.74
CA HIS A 38 -15.10 -1.46 -0.25
C HIS A 38 -14.98 -2.01 1.19
N THR A 39 -16.10 -2.34 1.84
CA THR A 39 -16.13 -2.98 3.17
C THR A 39 -16.43 -4.48 3.04
N LEU A 40 -17.65 -4.83 2.60
CA LEU A 40 -18.12 -6.22 2.44
C LEU A 40 -18.18 -6.67 0.98
N VAL A 41 -18.37 -5.73 0.06
CA VAL A 41 -18.44 -5.96 -1.38
C VAL A 41 -17.64 -4.90 -2.11
N ASN A 42 -17.31 -5.14 -3.35
CA ASN A 42 -16.82 -4.11 -4.25
C ASN A 42 -17.59 -4.21 -5.56
N SER A 43 -18.09 -3.08 -6.05
CA SER A 43 -18.95 -3.02 -7.24
C SER A 43 -18.34 -2.08 -8.27
N THR A 44 -18.55 -2.38 -9.55
CA THR A 44 -18.15 -1.52 -10.66
C THR A 44 -19.25 -1.52 -11.73
N PRO A 45 -19.53 -0.39 -12.39
CA PRO A 45 -20.27 -0.40 -13.64
C PRO A 45 -19.61 -1.35 -14.63
N ILE A 46 -20.41 -2.14 -15.36
CA ILE A 46 -19.88 -3.13 -16.32
C ILE A 46 -19.07 -2.46 -17.43
N ASP A 47 -19.47 -1.24 -17.81
CA ASP A 47 -18.82 -0.45 -18.85
C ASP A 47 -17.49 0.18 -18.38
N ASP A 48 -17.22 0.21 -17.07
CA ASP A 48 -16.00 0.78 -16.47
C ASP A 48 -14.86 -0.25 -16.31
N LEU A 49 -15.07 -1.50 -16.71
CA LEU A 49 -14.03 -2.54 -16.67
C LEU A 49 -12.85 -2.18 -17.58
N SER A 50 -11.62 -2.32 -17.08
CA SER A 50 -10.41 -2.09 -17.88
C SER A 50 -10.19 -3.18 -18.93
N SER A 51 -9.28 -2.94 -19.87
CA SER A 51 -8.85 -3.93 -20.86
C SER A 51 -8.39 -5.24 -20.22
N GLU A 52 -7.68 -5.14 -19.11
CA GLU A 52 -7.13 -6.22 -18.31
C GLU A 52 -8.20 -6.98 -17.53
N GLU A 53 -9.37 -6.37 -17.31
CA GLU A 53 -10.51 -6.94 -16.59
C GLU A 53 -11.57 -7.53 -17.51
N ASN A 54 -11.47 -7.37 -18.84
CA ASN A 54 -12.48 -7.86 -19.78
C ASN A 54 -12.73 -9.38 -19.69
N TYR A 55 -11.77 -10.15 -19.16
CA TYR A 55 -11.98 -11.58 -18.89
C TYR A 55 -13.15 -11.84 -17.92
N LEU A 56 -13.51 -10.86 -17.07
CA LEU A 56 -14.63 -10.93 -16.13
C LEU A 56 -16.01 -10.91 -16.82
N LYS A 57 -16.09 -10.42 -18.07
CA LYS A 57 -17.35 -10.38 -18.84
C LYS A 57 -17.79 -11.77 -19.32
N ASN A 58 -16.83 -12.65 -19.58
CA ASN A 58 -17.05 -13.95 -20.24
C ASN A 58 -16.77 -15.14 -19.30
N LEU A 59 -16.78 -14.89 -17.99
CA LEU A 59 -16.41 -15.91 -17.01
C LEU A 59 -17.60 -16.83 -16.73
N ASP A 60 -17.47 -18.12 -17.07
CA ASP A 60 -18.41 -19.13 -16.62
C ASP A 60 -18.33 -19.30 -15.10
N ASN A 61 -19.46 -19.58 -14.44
CA ASN A 61 -19.54 -19.81 -12.99
C ASN A 61 -19.04 -18.63 -12.12
N LEU A 62 -19.32 -17.37 -12.49
CA LEU A 62 -19.01 -16.16 -11.70
C LEU A 62 -19.34 -16.31 -10.20
N SER A 63 -20.50 -16.92 -9.89
CA SER A 63 -20.99 -17.11 -8.53
C SER A 63 -20.05 -17.96 -7.66
N LYS A 64 -19.39 -18.98 -8.22
CA LYS A 64 -18.39 -19.80 -7.51
C LYS A 64 -17.15 -19.00 -7.12
N ARG A 65 -16.88 -17.90 -7.83
CA ARG A 65 -15.77 -16.97 -7.57
C ARG A 65 -16.23 -15.74 -6.78
N GLY A 66 -17.45 -15.76 -6.24
CA GLY A 66 -18.03 -14.63 -5.50
C GLY A 66 -18.34 -13.40 -6.36
N LEU A 67 -18.40 -13.54 -7.69
CA LEU A 67 -18.78 -12.48 -8.62
C LEU A 67 -20.25 -12.63 -9.04
N PHE A 68 -20.95 -11.51 -9.13
CA PHE A 68 -22.37 -11.44 -9.41
C PHE A 68 -22.67 -10.28 -10.34
N ARG A 69 -23.43 -10.54 -11.39
CA ARG A 69 -23.82 -9.54 -12.38
C ARG A 69 -25.27 -9.14 -12.16
N PHE A 70 -25.51 -7.83 -12.06
CA PHE A 70 -26.83 -7.25 -11.83
C PHE A 70 -27.21 -6.39 -13.03
N GLU A 71 -27.88 -7.00 -14.02
CA GLU A 71 -28.22 -6.34 -15.29
C GLU A 71 -29.21 -5.18 -15.10
N ASN A 72 -30.09 -5.27 -14.10
CA ASN A 72 -31.09 -4.24 -13.77
C ASN A 72 -30.46 -2.91 -13.31
N ILE A 73 -29.28 -2.96 -12.70
CA ILE A 73 -28.55 -1.79 -12.22
C ILE A 73 -27.20 -1.60 -12.94
N GLY A 74 -26.86 -2.45 -13.91
CA GLY A 74 -25.69 -2.32 -14.77
C GLY A 74 -24.34 -2.52 -14.07
N VAL A 75 -24.29 -3.26 -12.96
CA VAL A 75 -23.06 -3.44 -12.17
C VAL A 75 -22.60 -4.89 -12.10
N LEU A 76 -21.28 -5.05 -12.01
CA LEU A 76 -20.64 -6.28 -11.58
C LEU A 76 -20.18 -6.09 -10.13
N THR A 77 -20.56 -7.03 -9.26
CA THR A 77 -20.26 -7.00 -7.83
C THR A 77 -19.40 -8.20 -7.45
N LYS A 78 -18.37 -7.94 -6.67
CA LYS A 78 -17.52 -8.94 -6.04
C LYS A 78 -17.78 -8.96 -4.54
N LEU A 79 -18.11 -10.13 -4.00
CA LEU A 79 -18.11 -10.37 -2.56
C LEU A 79 -16.67 -10.38 -2.05
N ARG A 80 -16.41 -9.65 -0.97
CA ARG A 80 -15.12 -9.73 -0.29
C ARG A 80 -14.93 -11.16 0.25
N PRO A 81 -13.75 -11.78 0.10
CA PRO A 81 -13.47 -13.10 0.62
C PRO A 81 -13.89 -13.23 2.09
N PHE A 82 -14.41 -14.41 2.48
CA PHE A 82 -14.88 -14.71 3.83
C PHE A 82 -16.18 -14.00 4.29
N VAL A 83 -16.83 -13.15 3.48
CA VAL A 83 -17.98 -12.33 3.93
C VAL A 83 -19.17 -13.13 4.49
N ARG A 84 -19.51 -14.29 3.90
CA ARG A 84 -20.67 -15.08 4.36
C ARG A 84 -20.43 -15.67 5.75
N THR A 85 -19.25 -16.25 5.97
CA THR A 85 -18.83 -16.79 7.26
C THR A 85 -18.68 -15.68 8.30
N PHE A 86 -18.13 -14.53 7.90
CA PHE A 86 -18.06 -13.34 8.73
C PHE A 86 -19.43 -12.93 9.26
N LEU A 87 -20.43 -12.82 8.37
CA LEU A 87 -21.79 -12.43 8.73
C LEU A 87 -22.48 -13.45 9.64
N ASP A 88 -22.35 -14.75 9.34
CA ASP A 88 -22.91 -15.83 10.19
C ASP A 88 -22.33 -15.76 11.62
N GLU A 89 -21.02 -15.66 11.74
CA GLU A 89 -20.34 -15.61 13.04
C GLU A 89 -20.61 -14.31 13.80
N ALA A 90 -20.66 -13.18 13.10
CA ALA A 90 -20.98 -11.89 13.71
C ALA A 90 -22.44 -11.85 14.22
N SER A 91 -23.38 -12.48 13.52
CA SER A 91 -24.80 -12.52 13.91
C SER A 91 -25.05 -13.18 15.28
N LYS A 92 -24.12 -14.05 15.73
CA LYS A 92 -24.17 -14.71 17.04
C LYS A 92 -23.87 -13.76 18.20
N MET A 93 -23.25 -12.61 17.91
CA MET A 93 -22.79 -11.62 18.89
C MET A 93 -23.51 -10.28 18.75
N PHE A 94 -23.96 -9.93 17.53
CA PHE A 94 -24.47 -8.61 17.20
C PHE A 94 -25.81 -8.66 16.47
N GLU A 95 -26.70 -7.73 16.80
CA GLU A 95 -27.78 -7.36 15.86
C GLU A 95 -27.21 -6.42 14.80
N MET A 96 -27.33 -6.82 13.54
CA MET A 96 -26.61 -6.18 12.43
C MET A 96 -27.51 -5.27 11.59
N TYR A 97 -26.92 -4.17 11.12
CA TYR A 97 -27.53 -3.17 10.24
C TYR A 97 -26.64 -2.98 9.01
N ILE A 98 -27.26 -2.79 7.85
CA ILE A 98 -26.56 -2.25 6.66
C ILE A 98 -26.71 -0.74 6.69
N TYR A 99 -25.61 -0.03 6.46
CA TYR A 99 -25.63 1.41 6.22
C TYR A 99 -24.63 1.81 5.13
N THR A 100 -25.14 2.07 3.93
CA THR A 100 -24.34 2.43 2.74
C THR A 100 -24.62 3.87 2.26
N MET A 101 -23.67 4.43 1.52
CA MET A 101 -23.85 5.65 0.71
C MET A 101 -24.32 5.35 -0.74
N GLY A 102 -24.62 4.10 -1.06
CA GLY A 102 -25.37 3.72 -2.25
C GLY A 102 -26.85 4.11 -2.15
N ASP A 103 -27.54 4.19 -3.30
CA ASP A 103 -28.99 4.39 -3.31
C ASP A 103 -29.74 3.17 -2.75
N ARG A 104 -31.05 3.34 -2.50
CA ARG A 104 -31.88 2.31 -1.89
C ARG A 104 -32.03 1.07 -2.77
N SER A 105 -32.10 1.23 -4.10
CA SER A 105 -32.24 0.10 -5.02
C SER A 105 -31.01 -0.81 -4.95
N TYR A 106 -29.83 -0.19 -5.04
CA TYR A 106 -28.56 -0.87 -4.87
C TYR A 106 -28.44 -1.56 -3.50
N ALA A 107 -28.75 -0.84 -2.41
CA ALA A 107 -28.65 -1.38 -1.06
C ALA A 107 -29.51 -2.64 -0.86
N LEU A 108 -30.72 -2.66 -1.43
CA LEU A 108 -31.63 -3.82 -1.35
C LEU A 108 -31.11 -5.03 -2.14
N GLU A 109 -30.55 -4.82 -3.34
CA GLU A 109 -29.93 -5.90 -4.12
C GLU A 109 -28.71 -6.49 -3.41
N MET A 110 -27.85 -5.64 -2.83
CA MET A 110 -26.69 -6.09 -2.07
C MET A 110 -27.09 -6.82 -0.78
N ALA A 111 -28.10 -6.32 -0.07
CA ALA A 111 -28.65 -7.00 1.11
C ALA A 111 -29.18 -8.39 0.75
N LYS A 112 -29.93 -8.52 -0.35
CA LYS A 112 -30.44 -9.81 -0.84
C LYS A 112 -29.31 -10.75 -1.27
N LEU A 113 -28.23 -10.23 -1.85
CA LEU A 113 -27.05 -11.02 -2.21
C LEU A 113 -26.33 -11.60 -0.98
N LEU A 114 -26.19 -10.77 0.07
CA LEU A 114 -25.51 -11.10 1.32
C LEU A 114 -26.36 -11.99 2.23
N ASP A 115 -27.67 -11.74 2.28
CA ASP A 115 -28.67 -12.41 3.14
C ASP A 115 -29.91 -12.86 2.33
N PRO A 116 -29.78 -13.92 1.51
CA PRO A 116 -30.86 -14.35 0.60
C PRO A 116 -32.13 -14.79 1.30
N GLU A 117 -32.01 -15.29 2.53
CA GLU A 117 -33.14 -15.76 3.36
C GLU A 117 -33.72 -14.64 4.24
N ASN A 118 -33.14 -13.43 4.18
CA ASN A 118 -33.57 -12.25 4.93
C ASN A 118 -33.59 -12.48 6.46
N LYS A 119 -32.61 -13.23 6.98
CA LYS A 119 -32.49 -13.61 8.40
C LYS A 119 -31.64 -12.63 9.20
N LEU A 120 -30.67 -11.99 8.55
CA LEU A 120 -29.64 -11.16 9.19
C LEU A 120 -30.02 -9.69 9.27
N PHE A 121 -30.60 -9.12 8.20
CA PHE A 121 -30.84 -7.68 8.13
C PHE A 121 -32.33 -7.32 8.18
N TYR A 122 -33.21 -8.11 7.57
CA TYR A 122 -34.64 -7.82 7.51
C TYR A 122 -34.91 -6.38 7.01
N SER A 123 -35.43 -5.50 7.88
CA SER A 123 -35.70 -4.09 7.58
C SER A 123 -34.58 -3.13 8.01
N ARG A 124 -33.46 -3.64 8.53
CA ARG A 124 -32.33 -2.86 9.07
C ARG A 124 -31.35 -2.42 7.98
N ILE A 125 -31.86 -1.77 6.93
CA ILE A 125 -31.08 -1.31 5.78
C ILE A 125 -31.28 0.20 5.66
N ILE A 126 -30.19 0.95 5.80
CA ILE A 126 -30.13 2.40 5.60
C ILE A 126 -29.30 2.69 4.36
N SER A 127 -29.87 3.43 3.41
CA SER A 127 -29.18 3.88 2.20
C SER A 127 -28.88 5.39 2.26
N ARG A 128 -28.21 5.90 1.23
CA ARG A 128 -27.98 7.34 1.06
C ARG A 128 -29.29 8.13 1.04
N ASP A 129 -30.36 7.55 0.53
CA ASP A 129 -31.66 8.21 0.39
C ASP A 129 -32.32 8.45 1.76
N ASP A 130 -31.88 7.75 2.80
CA ASP A 130 -32.32 7.91 4.18
C ASP A 130 -31.45 8.91 4.98
N CYS A 131 -30.33 9.39 4.41
CA CYS A 131 -29.39 10.30 5.09
C CYS A 131 -29.92 11.74 5.11
N VAL A 132 -29.92 12.36 6.30
CA VAL A 132 -30.33 13.77 6.49
C VAL A 132 -29.24 14.74 6.01
N LEU A 133 -27.98 14.43 6.31
CA LEU A 133 -26.83 15.23 5.90
C LEU A 133 -26.17 14.60 4.69
N LYS A 134 -25.92 15.42 3.68
CA LYS A 134 -25.23 14.99 2.47
C LYS A 134 -23.84 14.46 2.82
N ASP A 135 -23.51 13.29 2.31
CA ASP A 135 -22.20 12.63 2.44
C ASP A 135 -21.76 12.35 3.90
N GLN A 136 -22.70 12.31 4.85
CA GLN A 136 -22.44 11.96 6.26
C GLN A 136 -23.35 10.84 6.77
N LYS A 137 -22.75 9.94 7.56
CA LYS A 137 -23.43 8.87 8.29
C LYS A 137 -23.60 9.27 9.77
N GLY A 138 -24.74 8.92 10.34
CA GLY A 138 -25.07 9.15 11.75
C GLY A 138 -25.45 7.86 12.48
N LEU A 139 -25.55 7.89 13.82
CA LEU A 139 -26.14 6.77 14.57
C LEU A 139 -27.54 7.10 15.10
N ASP A 140 -28.05 8.30 14.84
CA ASP A 140 -29.28 8.81 15.45
C ASP A 140 -30.54 8.06 14.99
N PHE A 141 -30.56 7.51 13.77
CA PHE A 141 -31.71 6.73 13.26
C PHE A 141 -31.83 5.33 13.87
N LEU A 142 -30.76 4.79 14.47
CA LEU A 142 -30.78 3.43 15.03
C LEU A 142 -31.65 3.34 16.29
N GLN A 143 -31.87 4.48 16.97
CA GLN A 143 -32.53 4.55 18.28
C GLN A 143 -31.92 3.57 19.30
N LYS A 144 -30.61 3.32 19.20
CA LYS A 144 -29.85 2.43 20.09
C LYS A 144 -28.85 3.21 20.95
N PRO A 145 -28.49 2.71 22.15
CA PRO A 145 -27.46 3.32 22.98
C PRO A 145 -26.10 3.33 22.26
N LYS A 146 -25.56 4.51 21.96
CA LYS A 146 -24.29 4.68 21.21
C LYS A 146 -23.09 3.97 21.88
N ASN A 147 -23.14 3.70 23.17
CA ASN A 147 -22.13 2.94 23.91
C ASN A 147 -22.19 1.41 23.69
N SER A 148 -23.15 0.92 22.90
CA SER A 148 -23.35 -0.49 22.54
C SER A 148 -23.27 -0.75 21.02
N VAL A 149 -22.98 0.29 20.22
CA VAL A 149 -22.95 0.23 18.76
C VAL A 149 -21.51 0.28 18.25
N LEU A 150 -21.15 -0.67 17.41
CA LEU A 150 -19.92 -0.65 16.60
C LEU A 150 -20.27 -0.36 15.15
N VAL A 151 -19.34 0.28 14.46
CA VAL A 151 -19.43 0.56 13.01
C VAL A 151 -18.23 -0.08 12.34
N LEU A 152 -18.44 -0.82 11.25
CA LEU A 152 -17.38 -1.30 10.38
C LEU A 152 -17.51 -0.59 9.03
N ASP A 153 -16.50 0.21 8.69
CA ASP A 153 -16.51 1.06 7.49
C ASP A 153 -15.07 1.32 7.03
N ASP A 154 -14.87 1.43 5.72
CA ASP A 154 -13.58 1.70 5.09
C ASP A 154 -13.25 3.21 5.05
N THR A 155 -14.22 4.05 5.44
CA THR A 155 -14.18 5.50 5.28
C THR A 155 -14.47 6.23 6.59
N GLU A 156 -13.46 6.89 7.15
CA GLU A 156 -13.60 7.63 8.42
C GLU A 156 -14.44 8.90 8.30
N ASN A 157 -14.28 9.65 7.20
CA ASN A 157 -14.80 11.01 7.09
C ASN A 157 -16.33 11.09 7.11
N VAL A 158 -17.02 10.04 6.67
CA VAL A 158 -18.49 9.98 6.72
C VAL A 158 -19.00 9.82 8.16
N TRP A 159 -18.16 9.42 9.12
CA TRP A 159 -18.50 9.19 10.52
C TRP A 159 -17.97 10.27 11.47
N SER A 160 -17.91 11.52 11.02
CA SER A 160 -17.31 12.65 11.75
C SER A 160 -17.74 12.78 13.22
N ASN A 161 -19.02 12.52 13.53
CA ASN A 161 -19.58 12.61 14.88
C ASN A 161 -19.51 11.30 15.71
N HIS A 162 -19.08 10.19 15.09
CA HIS A 162 -19.10 8.85 15.69
C HIS A 162 -17.80 8.05 15.44
N LYS A 163 -16.67 8.74 15.25
CA LYS A 163 -15.36 8.12 15.04
C LYS A 163 -14.95 7.14 16.14
N ASP A 164 -15.38 7.41 17.38
CA ASP A 164 -15.12 6.55 18.53
C ASP A 164 -15.82 5.19 18.47
N ASN A 165 -16.84 5.04 17.62
CA ASN A 165 -17.56 3.80 17.36
C ASN A 165 -17.00 3.02 16.16
N LEU A 166 -16.09 3.62 15.39
CA LEU A 166 -15.65 3.14 14.10
C LEU A 166 -14.46 2.18 14.20
N ILE A 167 -14.67 0.96 13.68
CA ILE A 167 -13.63 0.04 13.25
C ILE A 167 -13.29 0.41 11.80
N LEU A 168 -12.31 1.28 11.63
CA LEU A 168 -11.81 1.65 10.31
C LEU A 168 -10.92 0.53 9.78
N MET A 169 -11.22 0.02 8.58
CA MET A 169 -10.49 -1.10 7.98
C MET A 169 -9.91 -0.77 6.60
N ASP A 170 -9.06 -1.68 6.08
CA ASP A 170 -8.53 -1.55 4.72
C ASP A 170 -9.60 -1.71 3.64
N ARG A 171 -9.49 -0.90 2.60
CA ARG A 171 -10.46 -0.81 1.51
C ARG A 171 -10.34 -2.01 0.58
N TYR A 172 -11.45 -2.66 0.31
CA TYR A 172 -11.52 -3.73 -0.68
C TYR A 172 -11.56 -3.16 -2.10
N MET A 173 -10.39 -3.12 -2.75
CA MET A 173 -10.22 -2.62 -4.12
C MET A 173 -10.04 -3.78 -5.09
N TYR A 174 -11.12 -4.52 -5.32
CA TYR A 174 -11.09 -5.61 -6.29
C TYR A 174 -10.98 -5.10 -7.71
N PHE A 175 -11.84 -4.16 -8.10
CA PHE A 175 -11.91 -3.60 -9.45
C PHE A 175 -11.00 -2.39 -9.65
N SER A 176 -10.49 -2.23 -10.87
CA SER A 176 -9.61 -1.13 -11.28
C SER A 176 -10.28 0.25 -11.16
N SER A 177 -11.61 0.31 -11.35
CA SER A 177 -12.42 1.52 -11.18
C SER A 177 -12.31 2.10 -9.78
N SER A 178 -12.23 1.24 -8.76
CA SER A 178 -12.05 1.65 -7.36
C SER A 178 -10.67 2.26 -7.14
N CYS A 179 -9.62 1.68 -7.74
CA CYS A 179 -8.28 2.27 -7.69
C CYS A 179 -8.25 3.66 -8.35
N ARG A 180 -8.91 3.83 -9.51
CA ARG A 180 -9.04 5.15 -10.18
C ARG A 180 -9.78 6.17 -9.32
N GLN A 181 -10.92 5.78 -8.73
CA GLN A 181 -11.74 6.64 -7.87
C GLN A 181 -10.93 7.22 -6.69
N PHE A 182 -10.01 6.44 -6.13
CA PHE A 182 -9.19 6.86 -4.99
C PHE A 182 -7.76 7.28 -5.37
N GLY A 183 -7.46 7.43 -6.66
CA GLY A 183 -6.14 7.86 -7.14
C GLY A 183 -5.00 6.89 -6.83
N VAL A 184 -5.32 5.61 -6.63
CA VAL A 184 -4.35 4.55 -6.37
C VAL A 184 -3.71 4.11 -7.68
N LYS A 185 -2.38 4.22 -7.77
CA LYS A 185 -1.61 3.97 -9.01
C LYS A 185 -1.26 2.50 -9.26
N CYS A 186 -1.42 1.62 -8.27
CA CYS A 186 -1.14 0.20 -8.44
C CYS A 186 -2.31 -0.54 -9.08
N LYS A 187 -2.01 -1.68 -9.72
CA LYS A 187 -3.03 -2.57 -10.27
C LYS A 187 -3.99 -3.08 -9.18
N SER A 188 -5.27 -3.20 -9.52
CA SER A 188 -6.30 -3.78 -8.64
C SER A 188 -6.13 -5.29 -8.47
N LEU A 189 -6.90 -5.91 -7.57
CA LEU A 189 -6.85 -7.36 -7.36
C LEU A 189 -7.26 -8.13 -8.61
N SER A 190 -8.31 -7.67 -9.32
CA SER A 190 -8.78 -8.24 -10.58
C SER A 190 -7.75 -8.17 -11.69
N GLU A 191 -7.03 -7.04 -11.84
CA GLU A 191 -5.96 -6.86 -12.84
C GLU A 191 -4.75 -7.75 -12.54
N LEU A 192 -4.53 -8.05 -11.26
CA LEU A 192 -3.51 -8.99 -10.78
C LEU A 192 -3.99 -10.45 -10.76
N ARG A 193 -5.26 -10.71 -11.11
CA ARG A 193 -5.89 -12.04 -11.08
C ARG A 193 -5.73 -12.76 -9.74
N ARG A 194 -5.81 -12.00 -8.64
CA ARG A 194 -5.73 -12.51 -7.26
C ARG A 194 -6.87 -11.93 -6.43
N ASP A 195 -6.95 -12.34 -5.16
CA ASP A 195 -7.92 -11.81 -4.21
C ASP A 195 -7.32 -11.82 -2.79
N GLU A 196 -8.07 -11.32 -1.81
CA GLU A 196 -7.75 -11.54 -0.39
C GLU A 196 -7.89 -13.03 -0.02
N ASP A 197 -7.11 -13.47 0.97
CA ASP A 197 -7.19 -14.82 1.52
C ASP A 197 -8.39 -14.95 2.48
N GLU A 198 -9.11 -16.07 2.44
CA GLU A 198 -10.28 -16.26 3.32
C GLU A 198 -9.89 -16.55 4.78
N ALA A 199 -8.77 -17.23 5.03
CA ALA A 199 -8.35 -17.63 6.35
C ALA A 199 -7.65 -16.48 7.11
N ASP A 200 -6.84 -15.68 6.43
CA ASP A 200 -6.02 -14.63 7.06
C ASP A 200 -6.19 -13.21 6.47
N GLY A 201 -7.22 -13.02 5.63
CA GLY A 201 -7.59 -11.74 5.05
C GLY A 201 -8.28 -10.76 6.02
N ALA A 202 -8.80 -9.67 5.45
CA ALA A 202 -9.27 -8.54 6.24
C ALA A 202 -10.50 -8.88 7.09
N LEU A 203 -11.55 -9.48 6.52
CA LEU A 203 -12.76 -9.84 7.26
C LEU A 203 -12.52 -10.92 8.32
N SER A 204 -11.66 -11.90 8.05
CA SER A 204 -11.23 -12.88 9.06
C SER A 204 -10.57 -12.19 10.25
N THR A 205 -9.66 -11.25 9.99
CA THR A 205 -8.99 -10.48 11.04
C THR A 205 -9.99 -9.61 11.83
N ILE A 206 -10.90 -8.92 11.15
CA ILE A 206 -11.95 -8.12 11.81
C ILE A 206 -12.88 -8.99 12.65
N LEU A 207 -13.24 -10.20 12.21
CA LEU A 207 -14.04 -11.11 13.03
C LEU A 207 -13.35 -11.43 14.36
N GLN A 208 -12.03 -11.66 14.34
CA GLN A 208 -11.26 -11.88 15.58
C GLN A 208 -11.25 -10.64 16.48
N VAL A 209 -11.18 -9.44 15.90
CA VAL A 209 -11.31 -8.18 16.63
C VAL A 209 -12.69 -8.07 17.29
N LEU A 210 -13.77 -8.32 16.54
CA LEU A 210 -15.14 -8.29 17.04
C LEU A 210 -15.35 -9.31 18.18
N LYS A 211 -14.84 -10.54 18.03
CA LYS A 211 -14.88 -11.56 19.10
C LYS A 211 -14.18 -11.11 20.38
N ARG A 212 -13.02 -10.45 20.27
CA ARG A 212 -12.29 -9.88 21.42
C ARG A 212 -13.07 -8.74 22.07
N ILE A 213 -13.63 -7.83 21.28
CA ILE A 213 -14.45 -6.72 21.80
C ILE A 213 -15.68 -7.26 22.52
N PHE A 214 -16.37 -8.23 21.92
CA PHE A 214 -17.54 -8.87 22.53
C PHE A 214 -17.20 -9.58 23.84
N HIS A 215 -16.09 -10.32 23.88
CA HIS A 215 -15.59 -10.94 25.10
C HIS A 215 -15.26 -9.91 26.19
N ASP A 216 -14.53 -8.85 25.85
CA ASP A 216 -14.18 -7.79 26.81
C ASP A 216 -15.44 -7.05 27.29
N TYR A 217 -16.41 -6.80 26.40
CA TYR A 217 -17.70 -6.16 26.71
C TYR A 217 -18.54 -7.01 27.66
N THR A 218 -18.65 -8.31 27.41
CA THR A 218 -19.46 -9.23 28.23
C THR A 218 -18.86 -9.49 29.61
N ASN A 219 -17.53 -9.43 29.74
CA ASN A 219 -16.82 -9.63 31.01
C ASN A 219 -16.57 -8.35 31.82
N THR A 220 -16.91 -7.18 31.28
CA THR A 220 -16.76 -5.91 32.02
C THR A 220 -17.92 -5.73 33.00
N ASN A 221 -17.59 -5.62 34.28
CA ASN A 221 -18.56 -5.28 35.33
C ASN A 221 -18.87 -3.78 35.35
N GLY A 222 -20.14 -3.40 35.46
CA GLY A 222 -20.58 -2.01 35.59
C GLY A 222 -20.98 -1.37 34.25
N VAL A 223 -20.75 -0.05 34.12
CA VAL A 223 -21.12 0.71 32.91
C VAL A 223 -20.23 0.27 31.74
N ARG A 224 -20.85 -0.34 30.73
CA ARG A 224 -20.17 -0.82 29.53
C ARG A 224 -20.21 0.23 28.44
N ASP A 225 -19.03 0.56 27.93
CA ASP A 225 -18.88 1.44 26.78
C ASP A 225 -17.95 0.81 25.75
N VAL A 226 -18.55 0.35 24.65
CA VAL A 226 -17.84 -0.31 23.55
C VAL A 226 -16.75 0.58 22.95
N ARG A 227 -16.89 1.91 23.02
CA ARG A 227 -15.90 2.86 22.50
C ARG A 227 -14.60 2.79 23.28
N GLY A 228 -14.69 2.68 24.61
CA GLY A 228 -13.53 2.48 25.48
C GLY A 228 -12.86 1.13 25.25
N ILE A 229 -13.67 0.07 25.11
CA ILE A 229 -13.19 -1.28 24.83
C ILE A 229 -12.50 -1.35 23.47
N LEU A 230 -13.10 -0.75 22.43
CA LEU A 230 -12.53 -0.66 21.09
C LEU A 230 -11.15 0.02 21.13
N LYS A 231 -11.04 1.17 21.80
CA LYS A 231 -9.76 1.87 22.01
C LYS A 231 -8.73 0.97 22.71
N ASN A 232 -9.15 0.21 23.72
CA ASN A 232 -8.27 -0.70 24.44
C ASN A 232 -7.81 -1.90 23.59
N VAL A 233 -8.72 -2.48 22.79
CA VAL A 233 -8.38 -3.55 21.84
C VAL A 233 -7.40 -3.03 20.78
N ARG A 234 -7.62 -1.82 20.25
CA ARG A 234 -6.73 -1.19 19.27
C ARG A 234 -5.32 -0.97 19.82
N LYS A 235 -5.21 -0.50 21.06
CA LYS A 235 -3.92 -0.31 21.76
C LYS A 235 -3.11 -1.59 21.95
N ARG A 236 -3.71 -2.77 21.79
CA ARG A 236 -2.96 -4.04 21.90
C ARG A 236 -2.09 -4.32 20.68
N THR A 237 -2.36 -3.68 19.53
CA THR A 237 -1.70 -3.99 18.26
C THR A 237 -0.20 -3.71 18.28
N LEU A 238 0.22 -2.52 18.69
CA LEU A 238 1.64 -2.12 18.79
C LEU A 238 2.08 -1.88 20.24
N ARG A 239 1.39 -2.49 21.22
CA ARG A 239 1.77 -2.40 22.62
C ARG A 239 3.21 -2.85 22.84
N GLY A 240 3.99 -2.02 23.53
CA GLY A 240 5.42 -2.28 23.79
C GLY A 240 6.36 -1.84 22.66
N CYS A 241 5.84 -1.29 21.55
CA CYS A 241 6.68 -0.65 20.55
C CYS A 241 6.99 0.79 20.97
N LYS A 242 8.28 1.16 20.99
CA LYS A 242 8.74 2.54 21.11
C LYS A 242 9.28 2.98 19.75
N ILE A 243 8.61 3.94 19.13
CA ILE A 243 8.77 4.29 17.71
C ILE A 243 9.37 5.69 17.58
N VAL A 244 10.39 5.82 16.73
CA VAL A 244 10.90 7.12 16.29
C VAL A 244 10.68 7.26 14.79
N PHE A 245 10.16 8.42 14.37
CA PHE A 245 10.04 8.76 12.96
C PHE A 245 11.28 9.55 12.50
N SER A 246 11.80 9.23 11.32
CA SER A 246 12.95 9.91 10.72
C SER A 246 12.69 10.30 9.27
N GLY A 247 12.97 11.55 8.91
CA GLY A 247 12.85 12.04 7.53
C GLY A 247 11.44 12.05 6.92
N ILE A 248 10.39 11.82 7.72
CA ILE A 248 8.99 11.71 7.22
C ILE A 248 8.20 13.00 7.45
N PHE A 249 8.43 13.70 8.56
CA PHE A 249 7.61 14.84 8.95
C PHE A 249 8.25 16.17 8.53
N PRO A 250 7.46 17.13 8.00
CA PRO A 250 7.92 18.49 7.78
C PRO A 250 8.45 19.11 9.08
N THR A 251 9.57 19.83 9.00
CA THR A 251 10.23 20.45 10.17
C THR A 251 9.42 21.59 10.77
N ASN A 252 8.47 22.16 10.04
CA ASN A 252 7.63 23.29 10.44
C ASN A 252 6.33 22.88 11.16
N VAL A 253 6.07 21.59 11.34
CA VAL A 253 4.85 21.09 12.00
C VAL A 253 5.24 20.11 13.10
N GLU A 254 4.63 20.28 14.28
CA GLU A 254 4.88 19.42 15.44
C GLU A 254 4.60 17.94 15.11
N ALA A 255 5.57 17.07 15.43
CA ALA A 255 5.52 15.66 15.09
C ALA A 255 4.26 14.93 15.63
N HIS A 256 3.81 15.27 16.84
CA HIS A 256 2.64 14.66 17.47
C HIS A 256 1.31 15.02 16.79
N LYS A 257 1.27 16.08 15.98
CA LYS A 257 0.08 16.45 15.19
C LYS A 257 -0.05 15.65 13.90
N GLN A 258 1.03 14.99 13.48
CA GLN A 258 1.11 14.24 12.22
C GLN A 258 0.23 12.99 12.26
N LYS A 259 -0.42 12.69 11.13
CA LYS A 259 -1.35 11.54 11.02
C LYS A 259 -0.69 10.23 11.44
N LEU A 260 0.50 9.94 10.90
CA LEU A 260 1.22 8.69 11.15
C LEU A 260 1.64 8.52 12.63
N TRP A 261 1.96 9.63 13.31
CA TRP A 261 2.25 9.62 14.75
C TRP A 261 1.00 9.23 15.55
N LYS A 262 -0.13 9.88 15.28
CA LYS A 262 -1.41 9.58 15.94
C LYS A 262 -1.84 8.14 15.71
N MET A 263 -1.70 7.63 14.50
CA MET A 263 -1.98 6.23 14.16
C MET A 263 -1.16 5.26 15.04
N ALA A 264 0.13 5.53 15.21
CA ALA A 264 1.00 4.69 16.04
C ALA A 264 0.59 4.72 17.53
N GLU A 265 0.26 5.89 18.08
CA GLU A 265 -0.21 6.02 19.47
C GLU A 265 -1.57 5.35 19.70
N GLU A 266 -2.49 5.46 18.75
CA GLU A 266 -3.79 4.78 18.79
C GLU A 266 -3.65 3.25 18.78
N LEU A 267 -2.62 2.74 18.11
CA LEU A 267 -2.25 1.33 18.12
C LEU A 267 -1.52 0.90 19.40
N GLY A 268 -1.24 1.83 20.31
CA GLY A 268 -0.62 1.58 21.61
C GLY A 268 0.91 1.61 21.62
N ALA A 269 1.53 2.14 20.55
CA ALA A 269 2.95 2.43 20.56
C ALA A 269 3.25 3.71 21.37
N THR A 270 4.47 3.80 21.89
CA THR A 270 5.01 5.04 22.47
C THR A 270 5.87 5.74 21.42
N CYS A 271 5.46 6.94 21.00
CA CYS A 271 6.20 7.69 19.98
C CYS A 271 7.19 8.66 20.64
N CYS A 272 8.39 8.75 20.06
CA CYS A 272 9.48 9.61 20.57
C CYS A 272 10.14 10.39 19.44
N THR A 273 10.70 11.55 19.79
CA THR A 273 11.42 12.41 18.84
C THR A 273 12.92 12.12 18.80
N VAL A 274 13.45 11.51 19.86
CA VAL A 274 14.87 11.19 20.06
C VAL A 274 15.06 9.67 20.10
N VAL A 275 16.22 9.20 19.63
CA VAL A 275 16.62 7.80 19.71
C VAL A 275 17.26 7.50 21.07
N GLU A 276 16.79 6.46 21.74
CA GLU A 276 17.24 6.00 23.06
C GLU A 276 17.34 4.46 23.04
N ASN A 277 18.03 3.85 24.01
CA ASN A 277 18.30 2.40 24.00
C ASN A 277 17.05 1.52 24.00
N ASP A 278 15.95 2.01 24.57
CA ASP A 278 14.66 1.32 24.65
C ASP A 278 13.78 1.55 23.40
N VAL A 279 14.22 2.37 22.43
CA VAL A 279 13.57 2.47 21.12
C VAL A 279 13.67 1.13 20.42
N THR A 280 12.54 0.67 19.87
CA THR A 280 12.44 -0.62 19.19
C THR A 280 12.39 -0.46 17.67
N HIS A 281 11.77 0.62 17.16
CA HIS A 281 11.60 0.85 15.73
C HIS A 281 11.99 2.27 15.32
N VAL A 282 12.66 2.38 14.18
CA VAL A 282 12.79 3.62 13.42
C VAL A 282 11.97 3.48 12.14
N VAL A 283 10.98 4.35 11.99
CA VAL A 283 10.12 4.41 10.81
C VAL A 283 10.67 5.50 9.89
N THR A 284 11.03 5.15 8.65
CA THR A 284 11.69 6.06 7.71
C THR A 284 11.46 5.67 6.25
N VAL A 285 11.62 6.64 5.34
CA VAL A 285 11.84 6.40 3.90
C VAL A 285 13.28 6.72 3.48
N ASP A 286 14.05 7.34 4.38
CA ASP A 286 15.42 7.78 4.15
C ASP A 286 16.39 6.98 5.04
N LEU A 287 17.30 6.26 4.39
CA LEU A 287 18.32 5.42 5.05
C LEU A 287 19.57 6.23 5.47
N GLY A 288 19.75 7.45 4.96
CA GLY A 288 20.92 8.30 5.23
C GLY A 288 20.84 9.06 6.56
N THR A 289 19.66 9.17 7.17
CA THR A 289 19.49 9.94 8.40
C THR A 289 20.32 9.36 9.56
N GLU A 290 20.69 10.21 10.51
CA GLU A 290 21.40 9.79 11.72
C GLU A 290 20.62 8.71 12.50
N LYS A 291 19.30 8.87 12.63
CA LYS A 291 18.42 7.91 13.30
C LYS A 291 18.37 6.56 12.57
N SER A 292 18.39 6.56 11.24
CA SER A 292 18.43 5.33 10.43
C SER A 292 19.75 4.60 10.62
N ARG A 293 20.87 5.32 10.57
CA ARG A 293 22.22 4.76 10.82
C ARG A 293 22.35 4.22 12.24
N TRP A 294 21.80 4.94 13.23
CA TRP A 294 21.73 4.48 14.62
C TRP A 294 20.94 3.17 14.74
N ALA A 295 19.76 3.07 14.11
CA ALA A 295 18.96 1.86 14.15
C ALA A 295 19.69 0.63 13.60
N VAL A 296 20.40 0.80 12.47
CA VAL A 296 21.21 -0.28 11.89
C VAL A 296 22.34 -0.69 12.84
N LYS A 297 23.06 0.29 13.39
CA LYS A 297 24.18 0.05 14.32
C LYS A 297 23.72 -0.69 15.59
N GLU A 298 22.58 -0.30 16.16
CA GLU A 298 22.04 -0.84 17.41
C GLU A 298 21.10 -2.04 17.19
N GLY A 299 21.00 -2.56 15.96
CA GLY A 299 20.18 -3.73 15.63
C GLY A 299 18.67 -3.52 15.83
N LYS A 300 18.18 -2.29 15.71
CA LYS A 300 16.76 -1.92 15.82
C LYS A 300 16.02 -2.15 14.50
N PHE A 301 14.70 -2.27 14.57
CA PHE A 301 13.88 -2.41 13.35
C PHE A 301 13.87 -1.11 12.57
N LEU A 302 14.23 -1.17 11.29
CA LEU A 302 14.19 -0.04 10.36
C LEU A 302 13.13 -0.32 9.29
N VAL A 303 11.97 0.31 9.41
CA VAL A 303 10.77 -0.06 8.64
C VAL A 303 10.17 1.12 7.88
N HIS A 304 9.53 0.82 6.75
CA HIS A 304 8.79 1.79 5.95
C HIS A 304 7.53 2.28 6.70
N PRO A 305 7.07 3.54 6.53
CA PRO A 305 5.79 4.05 7.09
C PRO A 305 4.59 3.12 6.92
N ARG A 306 4.57 2.40 5.80
CA ARG A 306 3.54 1.41 5.46
C ARG A 306 3.38 0.30 6.51
N TRP A 307 4.36 0.05 7.36
CA TRP A 307 4.22 -0.90 8.47
C TRP A 307 3.20 -0.41 9.50
N VAL A 308 3.26 0.86 9.89
CA VAL A 308 2.28 1.48 10.80
C VAL A 308 0.92 1.56 10.12
N GLU A 309 0.88 1.97 8.85
CA GLU A 309 -0.36 2.05 8.08
C GLU A 309 -1.04 0.68 7.94
N ALA A 310 -0.28 -0.35 7.54
CA ALA A 310 -0.79 -1.71 7.44
C ALA A 310 -1.32 -2.20 8.79
N ALA A 311 -0.58 -1.98 9.89
CA ALA A 311 -1.05 -2.35 11.22
C ALA A 311 -2.33 -1.62 11.63
N TYR A 312 -2.48 -0.36 11.21
CA TYR A 312 -3.63 0.47 11.50
C TYR A 312 -4.91 0.03 10.79
N TYR A 313 -4.81 -0.30 9.50
CA TYR A 313 -5.96 -0.68 8.67
C TYR A 313 -6.28 -2.18 8.73
N LEU A 314 -5.27 -3.03 8.96
CA LEU A 314 -5.43 -4.49 9.04
C LEU A 314 -5.57 -4.99 10.49
N TRP A 315 -5.58 -4.11 11.49
CA TRP A 315 -5.81 -4.45 12.90
C TRP A 315 -4.89 -5.54 13.50
N ARG A 316 -3.68 -5.68 12.95
CA ARG A 316 -2.69 -6.66 13.40
C ARG A 316 -1.27 -6.11 13.27
N ARG A 317 -0.37 -6.50 14.18
CA ARG A 317 1.05 -6.23 13.99
C ARG A 317 1.58 -7.11 12.89
N HIS A 318 2.10 -6.50 11.84
CA HIS A 318 2.78 -7.20 10.78
C HIS A 318 4.25 -7.46 11.15
N LEU A 319 4.79 -8.55 10.61
CA LEU A 319 6.22 -8.82 10.68
C LEU A 319 7.00 -7.66 10.04
N GLU A 320 8.04 -7.22 10.73
CA GLU A 320 8.84 -6.06 10.35
C GLU A 320 9.62 -6.29 9.05
N ASP A 321 10.01 -7.53 8.76
CA ASP A 321 10.75 -7.97 7.57
C ASP A 321 10.02 -7.63 6.25
N LYS A 322 8.69 -7.77 6.22
CA LYS A 322 7.86 -7.43 5.05
C LYS A 322 7.84 -5.94 4.71
N PHE A 323 8.26 -5.10 5.66
CA PHE A 323 8.30 -3.65 5.54
C PHE A 323 9.70 -3.11 5.80
N GLU A 324 10.70 -4.00 5.87
CA GLU A 324 12.06 -3.64 6.15
C GLU A 324 12.55 -2.73 5.03
N MET A 325 13.06 -1.57 5.42
CA MET A 325 13.80 -0.76 4.49
C MET A 325 15.10 -1.50 4.23
N ALA A 326 15.23 -2.08 3.03
CA ALA A 326 16.32 -2.97 2.65
C ALA A 326 17.63 -2.53 3.30
N LYS A 327 18.12 -3.32 4.27
CA LYS A 327 19.32 -3.05 5.06
C LYS A 327 20.60 -3.00 4.22
N THR A 328 20.50 -3.15 2.90
CA THR A 328 21.57 -2.94 1.93
C THR A 328 21.92 -1.45 1.75
N VAL A 329 22.23 -0.76 2.84
CA VAL A 329 23.17 0.35 2.82
C VAL A 329 24.47 -0.17 3.41
N THR A 330 25.18 -0.97 2.63
CA THR A 330 26.66 -0.98 2.71
C THR A 330 27.35 -1.59 1.49
N ASN A 331 26.70 -2.40 0.64
CA ASN A 331 27.35 -2.88 -0.59
C ASN A 331 26.76 -2.34 -1.91
N LYS A 332 25.44 -2.41 -2.17
CA LYS A 332 24.93 -2.05 -3.51
C LYS A 332 25.05 -0.56 -3.85
N ASN A 333 24.80 0.37 -2.93
CA ASN A 333 24.94 1.81 -3.19
C ASN A 333 26.40 2.28 -3.35
N HIS A 334 27.36 1.67 -2.63
CA HIS A 334 28.79 1.91 -2.85
C HIS A 334 29.28 1.32 -4.18
N LEU A 335 28.70 0.20 -4.62
CA LEU A 335 29.05 -0.38 -5.90
C LEU A 335 28.46 0.42 -7.08
N PHE A 336 27.31 1.08 -6.90
CA PHE A 336 26.81 2.06 -7.88
C PHE A 336 27.69 3.33 -7.97
N SER A 337 28.43 3.70 -6.90
CA SER A 337 29.41 4.80 -6.98
C SER A 337 30.62 4.45 -7.86
N LEU A 338 30.85 3.18 -8.18
CA LEU A 338 31.81 2.79 -9.23
C LEU A 338 31.40 3.31 -10.63
N PHE A 339 30.14 3.75 -10.80
CA PHE A 339 29.62 4.29 -12.04
C PHE A 339 29.18 5.76 -11.91
N GLU A 340 29.80 6.53 -11.01
CA GLU A 340 29.60 7.99 -10.94
C GLU A 340 29.83 8.65 -12.31
N ASP A 341 30.87 8.22 -13.01
CA ASP A 341 31.12 8.60 -14.40
C ASP A 341 30.48 7.60 -15.37
N LYS A 342 29.34 7.99 -15.95
CA LYS A 342 28.69 7.22 -17.02
C LYS A 342 29.64 6.97 -18.20
N LEU A 343 29.49 5.81 -18.85
CA LEU A 343 30.28 5.47 -20.04
C LEU A 343 30.19 6.57 -21.10
N ASN A 344 31.36 7.02 -21.54
CA ASN A 344 31.56 8.02 -22.58
C ASN A 344 32.73 7.62 -23.49
N ASP A 345 33.04 8.47 -24.47
CA ASP A 345 34.06 8.18 -25.50
C ASP A 345 35.51 8.09 -24.97
N THR A 346 35.76 8.29 -23.67
CA THR A 346 37.10 8.35 -23.07
C THR A 346 37.35 7.43 -21.89
N ASN A 347 36.33 6.86 -21.24
CA ASN A 347 36.46 6.11 -19.98
C ASN A 347 36.08 4.62 -20.06
N PHE A 348 36.06 4.03 -21.27
CA PHE A 348 35.62 2.65 -21.47
C PHE A 348 36.41 1.63 -20.62
N LEU A 349 37.73 1.78 -20.50
CA LEU A 349 38.57 0.83 -19.75
C LEU A 349 38.20 0.78 -18.26
N ASP A 350 38.06 1.95 -17.64
CA ASP A 350 37.68 2.09 -16.23
C ASP A 350 36.24 1.63 -16.00
N TRP A 351 35.32 2.03 -16.88
CA TRP A 351 33.92 1.62 -16.83
C TRP A 351 33.77 0.09 -16.96
N ASN A 352 34.48 -0.54 -17.89
CA ASN A 352 34.44 -2.00 -18.09
C ASN A 352 35.05 -2.75 -16.90
N GLN A 353 36.12 -2.22 -16.29
CA GLN A 353 36.71 -2.79 -15.08
C GLN A 353 35.73 -2.71 -13.89
N ASN A 354 35.04 -1.58 -13.73
CA ASN A 354 34.02 -1.37 -12.70
C ASN A 354 32.81 -2.27 -12.91
N LEU A 355 32.34 -2.41 -14.16
CA LEU A 355 31.29 -3.34 -14.55
C LEU A 355 31.64 -4.78 -14.20
N ARG A 356 32.81 -5.27 -14.60
CA ARG A 356 33.25 -6.63 -14.26
C ARG A 356 33.39 -6.85 -12.76
N THR A 357 33.88 -5.86 -12.04
CA THR A 357 33.98 -5.93 -10.57
C THR A 357 32.60 -6.05 -9.93
N PHE A 358 31.63 -5.25 -10.36
CA PHE A 358 30.24 -5.32 -9.92
C PHE A 358 29.62 -6.70 -10.22
N LEU A 359 29.79 -7.20 -11.44
CA LEU A 359 29.20 -8.47 -11.86
C LEU A 359 29.86 -9.69 -11.21
N LYS A 360 31.15 -9.62 -10.86
CA LYS A 360 31.82 -10.65 -10.04
C LYS A 360 31.18 -10.78 -8.67
N ILE A 361 30.82 -9.66 -8.05
CA ILE A 361 30.16 -9.64 -6.73
C ILE A 361 28.76 -10.27 -6.83
N GLU A 362 28.00 -9.93 -7.87
CA GLU A 362 26.67 -10.49 -8.11
C GLU A 362 26.70 -11.91 -8.72
N ARG A 363 27.89 -12.46 -9.01
CA ARG A 363 28.10 -13.77 -9.69
C ARG A 363 27.49 -13.86 -11.10
N LYS A 364 27.47 -12.74 -11.83
CA LYS A 364 26.91 -12.60 -13.18
C LYS A 364 27.94 -12.22 -14.25
N GLU A 365 29.25 -12.27 -13.94
CA GLU A 365 30.29 -11.89 -14.91
C GLU A 365 30.22 -12.72 -16.20
N TYR A 366 29.84 -13.99 -16.11
CA TYR A 366 29.75 -14.92 -17.25
C TYR A 366 28.85 -14.40 -18.38
N VAL A 367 27.85 -13.56 -18.07
CA VAL A 367 26.96 -12.92 -19.06
C VAL A 367 27.73 -12.04 -20.05
N LEU A 368 28.90 -11.50 -19.66
CA LEU A 368 29.74 -10.70 -20.56
C LEU A 368 30.69 -11.55 -21.41
N ASP A 369 30.88 -12.82 -21.06
CA ASP A 369 31.88 -13.71 -21.65
C ASP A 369 31.23 -14.81 -22.50
N GLU A 370 29.96 -15.15 -22.24
CA GLU A 370 29.19 -16.17 -22.94
C GLU A 370 27.90 -15.56 -23.55
N PRO A 371 27.57 -15.86 -24.82
CA PRO A 371 26.30 -15.45 -25.41
C PRO A 371 25.13 -16.23 -24.80
N LEU A 372 23.93 -15.69 -24.92
CA LEU A 372 22.70 -16.38 -24.51
C LEU A 372 22.61 -17.74 -25.21
N PRO A 373 22.44 -18.86 -24.48
CA PRO A 373 22.30 -20.17 -25.09
C PRO A 373 21.03 -20.26 -25.95
N ASN A 374 21.02 -21.17 -26.93
CA ASN A 374 19.83 -21.42 -27.74
C ASN A 374 18.65 -21.89 -26.88
N VAL A 375 17.44 -21.53 -27.31
CA VAL A 375 16.20 -21.96 -26.65
C VAL A 375 16.17 -23.50 -26.60
N PRO A 376 16.01 -24.12 -25.42
CA PRO A 376 15.95 -25.57 -25.30
C PRO A 376 14.74 -26.15 -26.05
N GLU A 377 14.90 -27.35 -26.61
CA GLU A 377 13.79 -28.11 -27.21
C GLU A 377 12.72 -28.45 -26.16
N GLU A 378 11.44 -28.58 -26.56
CA GLU A 378 10.33 -28.82 -25.62
C GLU A 378 10.46 -30.10 -24.79
N ASN A 379 11.22 -31.07 -25.29
CA ASN A 379 11.50 -32.35 -24.62
C ASN A 379 12.75 -32.31 -23.73
N ALA A 380 13.42 -31.16 -23.62
CA ALA A 380 14.65 -31.03 -22.87
C ALA A 380 14.40 -31.22 -21.35
N PRO A 381 15.40 -31.72 -20.61
CA PRO A 381 15.30 -31.85 -19.16
C PRO A 381 14.98 -30.51 -18.47
N ARG A 382 14.21 -30.56 -17.38
CA ARG A 382 13.73 -29.35 -16.65
C ARG A 382 14.89 -28.47 -16.16
N ASP A 383 16.01 -29.07 -15.77
CA ASP A 383 17.24 -28.40 -15.38
C ASP A 383 17.85 -27.58 -16.52
N VAL A 384 17.74 -28.04 -17.77
CA VAL A 384 18.17 -27.29 -18.97
C VAL A 384 17.30 -26.05 -19.18
N HIS A 385 15.97 -26.18 -19.05
CA HIS A 385 15.06 -25.03 -19.10
C HIS A 385 15.32 -24.03 -17.96
N ASN A 386 15.60 -24.53 -16.75
CA ASN A 386 15.91 -23.68 -15.60
C ASN A 386 17.24 -22.93 -15.79
N ALA A 387 18.25 -23.58 -16.36
CA ALA A 387 19.54 -22.96 -16.67
C ALA A 387 19.40 -21.88 -17.76
N PHE A 388 18.64 -22.17 -18.82
CA PHE A 388 18.32 -21.18 -19.87
C PHE A 388 17.58 -19.96 -19.31
N ASN A 389 16.49 -20.17 -18.56
CA ASN A 389 15.72 -19.07 -17.98
C ASN A 389 16.56 -18.23 -17.01
N ARG A 390 17.42 -18.86 -16.21
CA ARG A 390 18.35 -18.14 -15.34
C ARG A 390 19.33 -17.28 -16.13
N HIS A 391 19.95 -17.82 -17.18
CA HIS A 391 20.85 -17.04 -18.04
C HIS A 391 20.10 -15.86 -18.68
N LYS A 392 18.86 -16.08 -19.15
CA LYS A 392 18.01 -15.04 -19.73
C LYS A 392 17.68 -13.92 -18.74
N ASP A 393 17.29 -14.26 -17.52
CA ASP A 393 16.99 -13.29 -16.47
C ASP A 393 18.25 -12.49 -16.08
N ASP A 394 19.39 -13.18 -15.92
CA ASP A 394 20.67 -12.54 -15.62
C ASP A 394 21.14 -11.63 -16.78
N SER A 395 20.96 -12.04 -18.03
CA SER A 395 21.26 -11.23 -19.22
C SER A 395 20.42 -9.95 -19.27
N LEU A 396 19.12 -10.03 -18.94
CA LEU A 396 18.23 -8.87 -18.88
C LEU A 396 18.69 -7.88 -17.80
N GLU A 397 19.01 -8.35 -16.61
CA GLU A 397 19.47 -7.49 -15.51
C GLU A 397 20.79 -6.78 -15.84
N VAL A 398 21.76 -7.49 -16.42
CA VAL A 398 23.05 -6.90 -16.84
C VAL A 398 22.84 -5.90 -17.96
N THR A 399 21.93 -6.19 -18.90
CA THR A 399 21.57 -5.26 -19.99
C THR A 399 21.02 -3.94 -19.43
N CYS A 400 20.09 -3.99 -18.48
CA CYS A 400 19.56 -2.80 -17.82
C CYS A 400 20.66 -2.02 -17.07
N LEU A 401 21.54 -2.71 -16.34
CA LEU A 401 22.66 -2.07 -15.64
C LEU A 401 23.61 -1.34 -16.60
N MET A 402 23.98 -2.00 -17.71
CA MET A 402 24.84 -1.41 -18.74
C MET A 402 24.21 -0.16 -19.32
N LEU A 403 22.92 -0.19 -19.69
CA LEU A 403 22.22 0.99 -20.20
C LEU A 403 22.15 2.11 -19.16
N LEU A 404 21.82 1.82 -17.90
CA LEU A 404 21.72 2.83 -16.82
C LEU A 404 23.06 3.55 -16.55
N THR A 405 24.17 2.85 -16.73
CA THR A 405 25.53 3.36 -16.52
C THR A 405 26.17 3.95 -17.78
N MET A 406 25.43 4.04 -18.89
CA MET A 406 25.85 4.70 -20.13
C MET A 406 25.30 6.11 -20.28
N ASN A 407 26.01 6.97 -21.02
CA ASN A 407 25.46 8.26 -21.44
C ASN A 407 24.33 8.10 -22.49
N CYS A 408 23.59 9.16 -22.74
CA CYS A 408 22.43 9.13 -23.64
C CYS A 408 22.74 8.73 -25.10
N LYS A 409 23.99 8.94 -25.55
CA LYS A 409 24.43 8.54 -26.90
C LYS A 409 24.53 7.02 -26.99
N PHE A 410 25.21 6.38 -26.04
CA PHE A 410 25.37 4.93 -26.01
C PHE A 410 24.07 4.21 -25.65
N GLN A 411 23.26 4.75 -24.75
CA GLN A 411 21.94 4.21 -24.44
C GLN A 411 21.07 4.05 -25.70
N LYS A 412 20.98 5.10 -26.53
CA LYS A 412 20.23 5.04 -27.80
C LYS A 412 20.83 4.06 -28.81
N GLN A 413 22.16 3.92 -28.82
CA GLN A 413 22.84 3.01 -29.74
C GLN A 413 22.57 1.54 -29.38
N PHE A 414 22.45 1.24 -28.08
CA PHE A 414 22.40 -0.13 -27.55
C PHE A 414 21.05 -0.55 -26.97
N GLU A 415 20.00 0.28 -27.08
CA GLU A 415 18.68 0.09 -26.47
C GLU A 415 18.04 -1.29 -26.77
N TYR A 416 18.35 -1.89 -27.92
CA TYR A 416 17.78 -3.16 -28.37
C TYR A 416 18.80 -4.31 -28.45
N MET A 417 19.95 -4.17 -27.78
CA MET A 417 21.00 -5.20 -27.76
C MET A 417 21.12 -5.87 -26.39
N GLU A 418 21.54 -7.13 -26.39
CA GLU A 418 21.83 -7.87 -25.17
C GLU A 418 23.24 -7.56 -24.64
N ALA A 419 23.45 -7.80 -23.34
CA ALA A 419 24.69 -7.48 -22.63
C ALA A 419 25.97 -7.98 -23.31
N TYR A 420 25.95 -9.23 -23.79
CA TYR A 420 27.07 -9.84 -24.51
C TYR A 420 27.40 -9.06 -25.80
N ASP A 421 26.40 -8.81 -26.65
CA ASP A 421 26.61 -8.10 -27.91
C ASP A 421 27.06 -6.65 -27.69
N MET A 422 26.48 -5.97 -26.70
CA MET A 422 26.89 -4.63 -26.30
C MET A 422 28.37 -4.57 -25.95
N ILE A 423 28.85 -5.51 -25.11
CA ILE A 423 30.24 -5.47 -24.65
C ILE A 423 31.22 -5.84 -25.77
N GLN A 424 30.87 -6.77 -26.67
CA GLN A 424 31.69 -7.08 -27.84
C GLN A 424 31.82 -5.88 -28.79
N GLN A 425 30.71 -5.21 -29.10
CA GLN A 425 30.74 -4.02 -29.96
C GLN A 425 31.51 -2.86 -29.32
N LEU A 426 31.35 -2.65 -28.02
CA LEU A 426 32.11 -1.63 -27.30
C LEU A 426 33.61 -1.92 -27.34
N LYS A 427 34.05 -3.16 -27.03
CA LYS A 427 35.46 -3.57 -27.16
C LYS A 427 36.01 -3.27 -28.55
N CYS A 428 35.33 -3.74 -29.61
CA CYS A 428 35.72 -3.48 -30.99
C CYS A 428 35.80 -1.98 -31.32
N SER A 429 34.86 -1.17 -30.85
CA SER A 429 34.82 0.27 -31.14
C SER A 429 35.94 1.08 -30.45
N PHE A 430 36.35 0.68 -29.25
CA PHE A 430 37.37 1.37 -28.46
C PHE A 430 38.80 0.85 -28.72
N GLU A 431 38.95 -0.42 -29.10
CA GLU A 431 40.23 -0.97 -29.60
C GLU A 431 40.62 -0.33 -30.94
N ASN A 432 39.68 -0.17 -31.86
CA ASN A 432 39.92 0.52 -33.15
C ASN A 432 40.30 1.99 -33.00
N LYS A 433 39.77 2.71 -32.00
CA LYS A 433 40.16 4.09 -31.68
C LYS A 433 41.60 4.18 -31.14
N THR A 434 42.10 3.12 -30.51
CA THR A 434 43.46 3.05 -29.99
C THR A 434 44.46 2.77 -31.13
N SER A 435 44.09 1.90 -32.07
CA SER A 435 44.85 1.61 -33.30
C SER A 435 44.86 2.77 -34.33
N LEU A 436 43.79 3.57 -34.42
CA LEU A 436 43.75 4.76 -35.28
C LEU A 436 44.68 5.89 -34.80
N LYS A 437 45.02 5.93 -33.50
CA LYS A 437 46.03 6.86 -32.96
C LYS A 437 47.46 6.44 -33.33
N THR A 438 47.71 5.16 -33.58
CA THR A 438 49.03 4.61 -33.90
C THR A 438 49.38 4.69 -35.40
N VAL A 439 48.39 4.85 -36.30
CA VAL A 439 48.60 4.78 -37.76
C VAL A 439 48.63 6.16 -38.45
N ASN A 440 48.50 7.28 -37.74
CA ASN A 440 48.47 8.60 -38.39
C ASN A 440 49.46 9.64 -37.80
N PRO A 441 50.77 9.55 -38.12
CA PRO A 441 51.78 10.52 -37.64
C PRO A 441 51.59 11.92 -38.22
N VAL A 442 50.82 12.08 -39.31
CA VAL A 442 50.69 13.35 -40.06
C VAL A 442 49.67 14.30 -39.41
N LEU A 443 48.71 13.79 -38.62
CA LEU A 443 47.73 14.62 -37.91
C LEU A 443 48.24 15.17 -36.57
N GLU A 444 49.20 14.49 -35.92
CA GLU A 444 49.83 15.00 -34.68
C GLU A 444 50.73 16.22 -34.93
N LEU A 445 51.36 16.35 -36.10
CA LEU A 445 52.16 17.52 -36.46
C LEU A 445 51.31 18.78 -36.68
N LYS A 446 50.09 18.65 -37.21
CA LYS A 446 49.16 19.80 -37.37
C LYS A 446 48.53 20.22 -36.03
N SER A 447 48.25 19.28 -35.13
CA SER A 447 47.73 19.54 -33.77
C SER A 447 48.77 20.22 -32.86
N LYS A 448 50.04 19.80 -32.90
CA LYS A 448 51.13 20.44 -32.13
C LYS A 448 51.40 21.89 -32.61
N ASN A 449 51.29 22.18 -33.91
CA ASN A 449 51.40 23.55 -34.41
C ASN A 449 50.18 24.43 -34.06
N PHE A 450 48.97 23.87 -34.02
CA PHE A 450 47.78 24.62 -33.59
C PHE A 450 47.79 24.95 -32.09
N LYS A 451 48.25 24.02 -31.24
CA LYS A 451 48.42 24.26 -29.79
C LYS A 451 49.53 25.27 -29.46
N LYS A 452 50.55 25.44 -30.32
CA LYS A 452 51.59 26.48 -30.16
C LYS A 452 51.06 27.88 -30.53
N ILE A 453 50.16 27.98 -31.52
CA ILE A 453 49.52 29.25 -31.91
C ILE A 453 48.46 29.71 -30.89
N CYS A 454 47.73 28.79 -30.24
CA CYS A 454 46.70 29.14 -29.27
C CYS A 454 47.22 29.46 -27.85
N LYS A 455 48.47 29.10 -27.51
CA LYS A 455 49.09 29.52 -26.23
C LYS A 455 49.55 30.99 -26.22
N GLY A 456 49.68 31.65 -27.38
CA GLY A 456 50.09 33.05 -27.49
C GLY A 456 48.96 34.08 -27.57
N LYS A 457 47.68 33.67 -27.67
CA LYS A 457 46.55 34.61 -27.88
C LYS A 457 45.49 34.65 -26.77
N LYS A 458 45.68 33.89 -25.67
CA LYS A 458 44.77 33.94 -24.49
C LYS A 458 45.19 34.91 -23.38
N VAL A 459 46.26 35.70 -23.58
CA VAL A 459 46.70 36.74 -22.63
C VAL A 459 46.07 38.13 -22.92
N ASN A 460 45.47 38.35 -24.10
CA ASN A 460 44.89 39.67 -24.44
C ASN A 460 43.36 39.79 -24.31
N PHE A 461 42.64 38.70 -24.03
CA PHE A 461 41.17 38.75 -23.89
C PHE A 461 40.73 38.88 -22.42
N ILE A 462 41.44 38.23 -21.49
CA ILE A 462 41.15 38.28 -20.04
C ILE A 462 41.47 39.67 -19.45
N THR A 463 42.53 40.36 -19.93
CA THR A 463 42.89 41.72 -19.50
C THR A 463 41.91 42.79 -20.01
N LYS A 464 41.18 42.53 -21.09
CA LYS A 464 40.19 43.46 -21.67
C LYS A 464 38.81 43.32 -21.02
N ILE A 465 38.45 42.13 -20.56
CA ILE A 465 37.19 41.86 -19.85
C ILE A 465 37.26 42.39 -18.40
N ASN A 466 38.38 42.21 -17.69
CA ASN A 466 38.53 42.72 -16.31
C ASN A 466 38.51 44.26 -16.24
N LYS A 467 39.08 44.96 -17.24
CA LYS A 467 38.98 46.44 -17.35
C LYS A 467 37.56 46.95 -17.63
N HIS A 468 36.70 46.14 -18.24
CA HIS A 468 35.31 46.51 -18.53
C HIS A 468 34.40 46.26 -17.31
N VAL A 469 34.69 45.21 -16.53
CA VAL A 469 33.95 44.86 -15.30
C VAL A 469 34.26 45.83 -14.15
N ASP A 470 35.51 46.31 -14.01
CA ASP A 470 35.85 47.33 -13.01
C ASP A 470 35.32 48.74 -13.38
N GLY A 471 35.14 49.03 -14.67
CA GLY A 471 34.51 50.26 -15.15
C GLY A 471 33.00 50.34 -14.92
N LEU A 472 32.31 49.19 -14.85
CA LEU A 472 30.86 49.13 -14.62
C LEU A 472 30.47 49.19 -13.13
N LYS A 473 31.39 48.90 -12.21
CA LYS A 473 31.16 49.02 -10.75
C LYS A 473 31.23 50.47 -10.23
N ASN A 474 31.79 51.41 -10.99
CA ASN A 474 31.88 52.84 -10.61
C ASN A 474 30.77 53.73 -11.20
N LYS A 475 29.72 53.18 -11.82
CA LYS A 475 28.63 53.96 -12.44
C LYS A 475 27.22 53.75 -11.89
N VAL A 476 27.07 53.08 -10.75
CA VAL A 476 25.82 53.09 -9.97
C VAL A 476 26.11 53.55 -8.54
N LYS A 477 26.49 54.81 -8.43
CA LYS A 477 26.17 55.67 -7.29
C LYS A 477 25.54 56.92 -7.89
N PHE A 478 24.22 56.97 -7.90
CA PHE A 478 23.37 58.03 -7.36
C PHE A 478 21.94 57.51 -7.37
#